data_AF-A0A964BDB5-F1
#
_entry.id   AF-A0A964BDB5-F1
#
_cell.length_a   1.000
_cell.length_b   1.000
_cell.length_c   1.000
_cell.angle_alpha   90.00
_cell.angle_beta   90.00
_cell.angle_gamma   90.00
#
_symmetry.space_group_name_H-M   'P 1'
#
loop_
_entity.id
_entity.type
_entity.pdbx_description
1 polymer ?
#
loop_
_entity_poly.entity_id
_entity_poly.type
_entity_poly.pdbx_seq_one_letter_code
_entity_poly.pdbx_strand_id
1 'polypeptide(L)'
;MQRSCKITIGVFMVLGAMALAFVPLAQSGFLGLQPDPRNGVFAVLLATPWFWLFDSMLGEQAGGFGMLMAAAGIGINAGVIGILCSKFGARDDD
;
A
#
# COMPACT_ATOMS: atom_id res chain seq x y z
N MET A 1 -23.69 5.03 4.02
CA MET A 1 -22.52 4.29 3.48
C MET A 1 -21.20 5.09 3.49
N GLN A 2 -21.23 6.42 3.28
CA GLN A 2 -20.01 7.25 3.16
C GLN A 2 -19.07 7.23 4.39
N ARG A 3 -19.61 7.14 5.62
CA ARG A 3 -18.78 7.19 6.85
C ARG A 3 -17.88 5.95 6.99
N SER A 4 -18.42 4.76 6.73
CA SER A 4 -17.66 3.50 6.73
C SER A 4 -16.59 3.50 5.62
N CYS A 5 -16.93 4.01 4.43
CA CYS A 5 -15.97 4.16 3.34
C CYS A 5 -14.78 5.05 3.69
N LYS A 6 -15.01 6.21 4.32
CA LYS A 6 -13.94 7.10 4.79
C LYS A 6 -13.06 6.42 5.84
N ILE A 7 -13.67 5.67 6.76
CA ILE A 7 -12.94 4.91 7.79
C ILE A 7 -12.08 3.83 7.12
N THR A 8 -12.63 3.04 6.20
CA THR A 8 -11.88 1.97 5.50
C THR A 8 -10.69 2.54 4.73
N ILE A 9 -10.88 3.63 3.97
CA ILE A 9 -9.79 4.29 3.25
C ILE A 9 -8.74 4.83 4.23
N GLY A 10 -9.18 5.47 5.31
CA GLY A 10 -8.28 5.99 6.35
C GLY A 10 -7.43 4.89 6.99
N VAL A 11 -8.06 3.79 7.42
CA VAL A 11 -7.37 2.63 8.00
C VAL A 11 -6.40 2.01 7.00
N PHE A 12 -6.82 1.84 5.75
CA PHE A 12 -5.96 1.30 4.70
C PHE A 12 -4.72 2.18 4.46
N MET A 13 -4.91 3.50 4.38
CA MET A 13 -3.81 4.45 4.19
C MET A 13 -2.85 4.46 5.40
N VAL A 14 -3.36 4.38 6.62
CA VAL A 14 -2.53 4.30 7.83
C VAL A 14 -1.72 3.00 7.84
N LEU A 15 -2.36 1.87 7.54
CA LEU A 15 -1.66 0.58 7.46
C LEU A 15 -0.59 0.59 6.35
N GLY A 16 -0.90 1.17 5.19
CA GLY A 16 0.04 1.35 4.09
C GLY A 16 1.24 2.22 4.47
N ALA A 17 0.99 3.36 5.12
CA ALA A 17 2.04 4.26 5.60
C ALA A 17 2.92 3.60 6.66
N MET A 18 2.32 2.86 7.61
CA MET A 18 3.06 2.08 8.59
C MET A 18 3.92 1.02 7.92
N ALA A 19 3.36 0.23 7.00
CA ALA A 19 4.09 -0.81 6.29
C ALA A 19 5.29 -0.25 5.51
N LEU A 20 5.13 0.92 4.86
CA LEU A 20 6.23 1.60 4.18
C LEU A 20 7.25 2.17 5.16
N ALA A 21 6.83 2.76 6.28
CA ALA A 21 7.75 3.30 7.29
C ALA A 21 8.57 2.19 7.99
N PHE A 22 8.01 0.99 8.13
CA PHE A 22 8.70 -0.15 8.73
C PHE A 22 9.93 -0.61 7.94
N VAL A 23 9.96 -0.43 6.62
CA VAL A 23 11.09 -0.84 5.78
C VAL A 23 12.40 -0.11 6.13
N PRO A 24 12.48 1.24 6.10
CA PRO A 24 13.71 1.95 6.47
C PRO A 24 14.00 1.87 7.96
N LEU A 25 12.98 1.79 8.82
CA LEU A 25 13.18 1.58 10.27
C LEU A 25 13.83 0.24 10.57
N ALA A 26 13.42 -0.83 9.88
CA ALA A 26 14.03 -2.14 10.02
C ALA A 26 15.45 -2.20 9.43
N GLN A 27 15.72 -1.47 8.34
CA GLN A 27 17.06 -1.42 7.75
C GLN A 27 18.08 -0.62 8.58
N SER A 28 17.62 0.42 9.30
CA SER A 28 18.47 1.22 10.18
C SER A 28 18.81 0.52 11.51
N GLY A 29 18.30 -0.70 11.74
CA GLY A 29 18.49 -1.41 13.00
C GLY A 29 17.85 -0.70 14.19
N PHE A 30 16.83 0.12 13.94
CA PHE A 30 16.11 0.87 14.95
C PHE A 30 15.56 -0.10 16.02
N LEU A 31 15.76 0.22 17.30
CA LEU A 31 15.43 -0.63 18.47
C LEU A 31 16.23 -1.95 18.61
N GLY A 32 17.39 -2.09 17.95
CA GLY A 32 18.21 -3.31 18.04
C GLY A 32 17.65 -4.47 17.24
N LEU A 33 16.74 -4.19 16.30
CA LEU A 33 16.21 -5.18 15.37
C LEU A 33 17.29 -5.56 14.35
N GLN A 34 17.43 -6.86 14.09
CA GLN A 34 18.34 -7.35 13.06
C GLN A 34 17.77 -7.00 11.67
N PRO A 35 18.58 -6.42 10.76
CA PRO A 35 18.10 -6.07 9.42
C PRO A 35 17.64 -7.31 8.66
N ASP A 36 16.33 -7.50 8.54
CA ASP A 36 15.72 -8.57 7.75
C ASP A 36 15.13 -8.00 6.44
N PRO A 37 15.60 -8.46 5.27
CA PRO A 37 15.05 -8.10 3.96
C PRO A 37 13.55 -8.39 3.80
N ARG A 38 12.97 -9.29 4.60
CA ARG A 38 11.57 -9.72 4.49
C ARG A 38 10.57 -8.74 5.10
N ASN A 39 11.02 -7.72 5.82
CA ASN A 39 10.14 -6.75 6.47
C ASN A 39 9.27 -5.94 5.48
N GLY A 40 9.65 -5.88 4.20
CA GLY A 40 8.85 -5.24 3.15
C GLY A 40 7.60 -6.02 2.69
N VAL A 41 7.40 -7.25 3.19
CA VAL A 41 6.30 -8.12 2.73
C VAL A 41 4.91 -7.48 2.89
N PHE A 42 4.69 -6.72 3.96
CA PHE A 42 3.40 -6.07 4.20
C PHE A 42 3.11 -4.97 3.17
N ALA A 43 4.14 -4.20 2.80
CA ALA A 43 4.00 -3.17 1.77
C ALA A 43 3.70 -3.80 0.40
N VAL A 44 4.36 -4.92 0.08
CA VAL A 44 4.08 -5.68 -1.14
C VAL A 44 2.65 -6.21 -1.15
N LEU A 45 2.19 -6.84 -0.07
CA LEU A 45 0.83 -7.38 0.04
C LEU A 45 -0.22 -6.29 -0.11
N LEU A 46 -0.06 -5.15 0.56
CA LEU A 46 -0.97 -4.01 0.45
C LEU A 46 -0.96 -3.35 -0.92
N ALA A 47 0.14 -3.50 -1.68
CA ALA A 47 0.29 -2.98 -3.03
C ALA A 47 -0.17 -3.96 -4.12
N THR A 48 -0.47 -5.22 -3.78
CA THR A 48 -1.02 -6.17 -4.76
C THR A 48 -2.41 -5.71 -5.23
N PRO A 49 -2.78 -5.97 -6.50
CA PRO A 49 -2.01 -6.68 -7.53
C PRO A 49 -0.99 -5.80 -8.28
N TRP A 50 -1.04 -4.48 -8.11
CA TRP A 50 -0.26 -3.51 -8.90
C TRP A 50 1.25 -3.69 -8.76
N PHE A 51 1.70 -4.09 -7.58
CA PHE A 51 3.11 -4.42 -7.36
C PHE A 51 3.64 -5.45 -8.35
N TRP A 52 2.90 -6.55 -8.56
CA TRP A 52 3.30 -7.59 -9.52
C TRP A 52 3.23 -7.12 -10.97
N LEU A 53 2.29 -6.23 -11.28
CA LEU A 53 2.24 -5.60 -12.60
C LEU A 53 3.50 -4.76 -12.84
N PHE A 54 3.91 -3.93 -11.88
CA PHE A 54 5.13 -3.13 -12.00
C PHE A 54 6.38 -4.00 -12.09
N ASP A 55 6.46 -5.05 -11.28
CA ASP A 55 7.55 -6.03 -11.32
C ASP A 55 7.66 -6.69 -12.71
N SER A 56 6.54 -7.12 -13.28
CA SER A 56 6.50 -7.71 -14.62
C SER A 56 6.90 -6.76 -15.75
N MET A 57 6.68 -5.44 -15.57
CA MET A 57 7.01 -4.42 -16.57
C MET A 57 8.48 -3.97 -16.49
N LEU A 58 9.06 -3.97 -15.29
CA LEU A 58 10.37 -3.35 -15.03
C LEU A 58 11.49 -4.37 -14.79
N GLY A 59 11.17 -5.64 -14.55
CA GLY A 59 12.14 -6.73 -14.43
C GLY A 59 13.21 -6.44 -13.37
N GLU A 60 14.49 -6.62 -13.69
CA GLU A 60 15.60 -6.39 -12.76
C GLU A 60 15.68 -4.95 -12.21
N GLN A 61 15.13 -3.97 -12.92
CA GLN A 61 15.09 -2.57 -12.46
C GLN A 61 14.10 -2.38 -11.31
N ALA A 62 13.19 -3.33 -11.09
CA ALA A 62 12.20 -3.29 -10.02
C ALA A 62 12.83 -3.31 -8.63
N GLY A 63 14.00 -3.97 -8.45
CA GLY A 63 14.68 -4.05 -7.17
C GLY A 63 15.07 -2.68 -6.59
N GLY A 64 15.48 -1.73 -7.43
CA GLY A 64 15.85 -0.37 -7.01
C GLY A 64 14.65 0.53 -6.70
N PHE A 65 13.48 0.22 -7.28
CA PHE A 65 12.26 1.03 -7.14
C PHE A 65 11.16 0.33 -6.33
N GLY A 66 11.43 -0.83 -5.72
CA GLY A 66 10.41 -1.67 -5.08
C GLY A 66 9.60 -0.92 -4.02
N MET A 67 10.23 -0.05 -3.23
CA MET A 67 9.51 0.76 -2.25
C MET A 67 8.58 1.79 -2.90
N LEU A 68 9.01 2.42 -3.99
CA LEU A 68 8.22 3.37 -4.77
C LEU A 68 7.03 2.66 -5.43
N MET A 69 7.25 1.46 -5.98
CA MET A 69 6.21 0.62 -6.58
C MET A 69 5.17 0.19 -5.55
N ALA A 70 5.61 -0.22 -4.35
CA ALA A 70 4.72 -0.57 -3.27
C ALA A 70 3.88 0.64 -2.85
N ALA A 71 4.50 1.81 -2.70
CA ALA A 71 3.79 3.06 -2.40
C ALA A 71 2.77 3.42 -3.49
N ALA A 72 3.15 3.30 -4.77
CA ALA A 72 2.25 3.54 -5.89
C ALA A 72 1.07 2.55 -5.89
N GLY A 73 1.32 1.26 -5.68
CA GLY A 73 0.27 0.23 -5.63
C GLY A 73 -0.71 0.43 -4.49
N ILE A 74 -0.22 0.78 -3.29
CA ILE A 74 -1.06 1.16 -2.14
C ILE A 74 -1.91 2.39 -2.51
N GLY A 75 -1.32 3.41 -3.13
CA GLY A 75 -2.04 4.59 -3.60
C GLY A 75 -3.14 4.27 -4.60
N ILE A 76 -2.86 3.39 -5.57
CA ILE A 76 -3.86 2.93 -6.55
C ILE A 76 -4.99 2.18 -5.85
N ASN A 77 -4.68 1.26 -4.91
CA ASN A 77 -5.70 0.55 -4.14
C ASN A 77 -6.60 1.51 -3.35
N ALA A 78 -6.02 2.50 -2.67
CA ALA A 78 -6.79 3.52 -1.96
C ALA A 78 -7.68 4.33 -2.92
N GLY A 79 -7.17 4.69 -4.10
CA GLY A 79 -7.92 5.37 -5.15
C GLY A 79 -9.10 4.53 -5.66
N VAL A 80 -8.90 3.23 -5.91
CA VAL A 80 -9.95 2.30 -6.33
C VAL A 80 -11.05 2.20 -5.28
N ILE A 81 -10.68 2.04 -4.00
CA ILE A 81 -11.67 2.02 -2.90
C ILE A 81 -12.43 3.35 -2.86
N GLY A 82 -11.74 4.48 -3.02
CA GLY A 82 -12.36 5.81 -3.10
C GLY A 82 -13.39 5.93 -4.22
N ILE A 83 -13.06 5.45 -5.43
CA ILE A 83 -13.95 5.49 -6.60
C ILE A 83 -15.16 4.55 -6.41
N LEU A 84 -14.94 3.35 -5.87
CA LEU A 84 -16.03 2.42 -5.58
C LEU A 84 -16.97 3.03 -4.53
N CYS A 85 -16.42 3.60 -3.48
CA CYS A 85 -17.18 4.26 -2.43
C CYS A 85 -17.99 5.47 -2.92
N SER A 86 -17.47 6.26 -3.87
CA SER A 86 -18.22 7.39 -4.44
C SER A 86 -19.33 6.93 -5.39
N LYS A 87 -19.09 5.89 -6.20
CA LYS A 87 -20.08 5.36 -7.14
C LYS A 87 -21.20 4.58 -6.48
N PHE A 88 -20.90 3.76 -5.47
CA PHE A 88 -21.91 2.96 -4.77
C PHE A 88 -22.56 3.72 -3.61
N GLY A 89 -21.83 4.61 -2.94
CA GLY A 89 -22.39 5.43 -1.86
C GLY A 89 -23.37 6.51 -2.33
N ALA A 90 -23.35 6.89 -3.62
CA ALA A 90 -24.34 7.81 -4.20
C ALA A 90 -25.66 7.11 -4.59
N ARG A 91 -25.68 5.77 -4.63
CA ARG A 91 -26.82 4.98 -5.12
C ARG A 91 -27.78 4.54 -4.01
N ASP A 92 -27.38 4.69 -2.76
CA ASP A 92 -28.17 4.38 -1.56
C ASP A 92 -28.91 5.61 -0.99
N ASP A 93 -28.65 6.80 -1.54
CA ASP A 93 -29.28 8.07 -1.13
C ASP A 93 -30.42 8.51 -2.09
N ASP A 94 -30.75 7.69 -3.11
CA ASP A 94 -31.91 7.83 -4.02
C ASP A 94 -33.06 6.91 -3.60
#